data_AF-A0A5A7MH31-F1
#
_entry.id   AF-A0A5A7MH31-F1
#
_cell.length_a   1.000
_cell.length_b   1.000
_cell.length_c   1.000
_cell.angle_alpha   90.00
_cell.angle_beta   90.00
_cell.angle_gamma   90.00
#
_symmetry.space_group_name_H-M   'P 1'
#
loop_
_entity.id
_entity.type
_entity.pdbx_description
1 polymer ?
#
loop_
_entity_poly.entity_id
_entity_poly.type
_entity_poly.pdbx_seq_one_letter_code
_entity_poly.pdbx_strand_id
1 'polypeptide(L)'
;MKKSTYRAIVLASMLIPVAGLCLDSFSPLIPASLKSVYDSMVQFGGIKSYPPGVWLAMAVVVVTTLASFYGQLRFRSWAPSLAISSTLAGLLLSCFTGPILQSGVGDAAAGAGGMLSGMALILPYASAEVRALFWPQAAAATADAAGHQAAAIGPA
;
A
#
# COMPACT_ATOMS: atom_id res chain seq x y z
N MET A 1 3.44 14.37 13.70
CA MET A 1 4.25 13.21 13.34
C MET A 1 5.54 13.63 12.64
N LYS A 2 6.69 13.06 13.04
CA LYS A 2 7.99 13.32 12.39
C LYS A 2 8.07 12.63 11.02
N LYS A 3 8.82 13.23 10.08
CA LYS A 3 9.09 12.69 8.74
C LYS A 3 9.67 11.26 8.75
N SER A 4 10.52 10.96 9.73
CA SER A 4 11.13 9.63 9.91
C SER A 4 10.11 8.57 10.31
N THR A 5 9.16 8.90 11.18
CA THR A 5 8.09 7.99 11.61
C THR A 5 7.20 7.60 10.43
N TYR A 6 6.80 8.56 9.59
CA TYR A 6 6.02 8.27 8.39
C TYR A 6 6.78 7.34 7.42
N ARG A 7 8.06 7.63 7.17
CA ARG A 7 8.90 6.76 6.33
C ARG A 7 9.04 5.35 6.90
N ALA A 8 9.15 5.21 8.22
CA ALA A 8 9.23 3.91 8.86
C ALA A 8 7.94 3.10 8.66
N ILE A 9 6.76 3.74 8.76
CA ILE A 9 5.47 3.10 8.48
C ILE A 9 5.42 2.60 7.02
N VAL A 10 5.76 3.48 6.07
CA VAL A 10 5.79 3.13 4.64
C VAL A 10 6.76 1.98 4.37
N LEU A 11 8.00 2.05 4.90
CA LEU A 11 8.97 0.96 4.73
C LEU A 11 8.48 -0.35 5.34
N ALA A 12 7.95 -0.31 6.56
CA ALA A 12 7.44 -1.48 7.25
C ALA A 12 6.24 -2.11 6.52
N SER A 13 5.37 -1.31 5.91
CA SER A 13 4.22 -1.81 5.14
C SER A 13 4.62 -2.64 3.92
N MET A 14 5.84 -2.45 3.39
CA MET A 14 6.38 -3.25 2.29
C MET A 14 7.28 -4.40 2.78
N LEU A 15 8.15 -4.13 3.76
CA LEU A 15 9.12 -5.12 4.23
C LEU A 15 8.47 -6.28 4.98
N ILE A 16 7.43 -6.04 5.78
CA ILE A 16 6.78 -7.08 6.57
C ILE A 16 6.10 -8.13 5.69
N PRO A 17 5.26 -7.76 4.69
CA PRO A 17 4.69 -8.74 3.76
C PRO A 17 5.75 -9.51 2.97
N VAL A 18 6.80 -8.83 2.49
CA VAL A 18 7.90 -9.49 1.75
C VAL A 18 8.61 -10.51 2.63
N ALA A 19 8.88 -10.17 3.89
CA ALA A 19 9.44 -11.13 4.84
C ALA A 19 8.52 -12.33 5.07
N GLY A 20 7.21 -12.11 5.18
CA GLY A 20 6.21 -13.18 5.27
C GLY A 20 6.23 -14.12 4.06
N LEU A 21 6.27 -13.58 2.84
CA LEU A 21 6.38 -14.36 1.61
C LEU A 21 7.69 -15.15 1.53
N CYS A 22 8.80 -14.55 1.94
CA CYS A 22 10.08 -15.25 2.01
C CYS A 22 10.02 -16.40 3.02
N LEU A 23 9.42 -16.20 4.20
CA LEU A 23 9.27 -17.25 5.20
C LEU A 23 8.44 -18.43 4.67
N ASP A 24 7.35 -18.16 3.98
CA ASP A 24 6.52 -19.19 3.34
C ASP A 24 7.27 -19.97 2.24
N SER A 25 8.24 -19.32 1.59
CA SER A 25 9.03 -19.92 0.51
C SER A 25 10.20 -20.77 1.04
N PHE A 26 10.85 -20.33 2.11
CA PHE A 26 12.08 -20.96 2.63
C PHE A 26 11.84 -21.89 3.83
N SER A 27 10.71 -21.76 4.51
CA SER A 27 10.36 -22.61 5.65
C SER A 27 9.17 -23.51 5.31
N PRO A 28 9.16 -24.78 5.74
CA PRO A 28 8.03 -25.69 5.56
C PRO A 28 6.89 -25.37 6.54
N LEU A 29 6.40 -24.12 6.51
CA LEU A 29 5.32 -23.61 7.35
C LEU A 29 3.95 -24.10 6.87
N ILE A 30 3.85 -24.43 5.58
CA ILE A 30 2.63 -24.96 4.96
C ILE A 30 2.70 -26.50 5.04
N PRO A 31 1.72 -27.18 5.68
CA PRO A 31 1.71 -28.63 5.77
C PRO A 31 1.71 -29.29 4.39
N ALA A 32 2.52 -30.35 4.23
CA ALA A 32 2.69 -31.04 2.94
C ALA A 32 1.38 -31.59 2.36
N SER A 33 0.45 -32.02 3.22
CA SER A 33 -0.89 -32.49 2.83
C SER A 33 -1.71 -31.38 2.15
N LEU A 34 -1.73 -30.17 2.72
CA LEU A 34 -2.42 -29.01 2.16
C LEU A 34 -1.79 -28.57 0.83
N LYS A 35 -0.45 -28.56 0.77
CA LYS A 35 0.27 -28.26 -0.46
C LYS A 35 -0.06 -29.25 -1.57
N SER A 36 -0.11 -30.55 -1.28
CA SER A 36 -0.44 -31.57 -2.28
C SER A 36 -1.87 -31.43 -2.84
N VAL A 37 -2.83 -31.05 -1.98
CA VAL A 37 -4.21 -30.80 -2.41
C VAL A 37 -4.26 -29.57 -3.30
N TYR A 38 -3.57 -28.48 -2.93
CA TYR A 38 -3.47 -27.28 -3.76
C TYR A 38 -2.81 -27.56 -5.12
N ASP A 39 -1.68 -28.27 -5.13
CA ASP A 39 -0.97 -28.63 -6.36
C ASP A 39 -1.85 -29.49 -7.28
N SER A 40 -2.66 -30.40 -6.72
CA SER A 40 -3.64 -31.18 -7.49
C SER A 40 -4.74 -30.30 -8.10
N MET A 41 -5.25 -29.30 -7.37
CA MET A 41 -6.23 -28.34 -7.90
C MET A 41 -5.67 -27.49 -9.04
N VAL A 42 -4.39 -27.12 -8.98
CA VAL A 42 -3.69 -26.45 -10.08
C VAL A 42 -3.53 -27.39 -11.27
N GLN A 43 -3.04 -28.61 -11.03
CA GLN A 43 -2.72 -29.59 -12.08
C GLN A 43 -3.96 -30.08 -12.84
N PHE A 44 -5.08 -30.32 -12.15
CA PHE A 44 -6.33 -30.78 -12.75
C PHE A 44 -7.24 -29.64 -13.22
N GLY A 45 -6.75 -28.39 -13.25
CA GLY A 45 -7.45 -27.25 -13.82
C GLY A 45 -8.60 -26.69 -12.97
N GLY A 46 -8.67 -27.06 -11.69
CA GLY A 46 -9.54 -26.42 -10.70
C GLY A 46 -9.17 -24.96 -10.44
N ILE A 47 -7.89 -24.61 -10.62
CA ILE A 47 -7.38 -23.24 -10.67
C ILE A 47 -6.92 -22.96 -12.10
N LYS A 48 -7.71 -22.18 -12.85
CA LYS A 48 -7.39 -21.82 -14.23
C LYS A 48 -6.32 -20.72 -14.29
N SER A 49 -5.42 -20.80 -15.26
CA SER A 49 -4.49 -19.71 -15.57
C SER A 49 -5.23 -18.41 -15.88
N TYR A 50 -4.69 -17.30 -15.38
CA TYR A 50 -5.26 -15.98 -15.62
C TYR A 50 -5.20 -15.60 -17.11
N PRO A 51 -6.26 -14.97 -17.65
CA PRO A 51 -6.21 -14.46 -19.02
C PRO A 51 -5.13 -13.38 -19.15
N PRO A 52 -4.55 -13.17 -20.35
CA PRO A 52 -3.45 -12.20 -20.55
C PRO A 52 -3.77 -10.78 -20.04
N GLY A 53 -5.03 -10.35 -20.12
CA GLY A 53 -5.47 -9.05 -19.59
C GLY A 53 -5.33 -8.92 -18.08
N VAL A 54 -5.55 -10.00 -17.32
CA VAL A 54 -5.38 -10.00 -15.85
C VAL A 54 -3.89 -9.94 -15.49
N TRP A 55 -3.03 -10.65 -16.22
CA TRP A 55 -1.57 -10.53 -16.07
C TRP A 55 -1.07 -9.11 -16.30
N LEU A 56 -1.54 -8.46 -17.38
CA LEU A 56 -1.20 -7.07 -17.66
C LEU A 56 -1.68 -6.13 -16.56
N ALA A 57 -2.93 -6.30 -16.10
CA ALA A 57 -3.48 -5.51 -15.00
C ALA A 57 -2.65 -5.68 -13.70
N MET A 58 -2.23 -6.91 -13.37
CA MET A 58 -1.36 -7.17 -12.22
C MET A 58 -0.03 -6.44 -12.36
N ALA A 59 0.61 -6.50 -13.52
CA ALA A 59 1.86 -5.79 -13.78
C ALA A 59 1.71 -4.27 -13.60
N VAL A 60 0.63 -3.68 -14.11
CA VAL A 60 0.34 -2.25 -13.94
C VAL A 60 0.12 -1.88 -12.48
N VAL A 61 -0.65 -2.68 -11.72
CA VAL A 61 -0.88 -2.46 -10.29
C VAL A 61 0.44 -2.53 -9.52
N VAL A 62 1.30 -3.51 -9.81
CA VAL A 62 2.61 -3.63 -9.17
C VAL A 62 3.48 -2.40 -9.45
N VAL A 63 3.59 -1.99 -10.71
CA VAL A 63 4.41 -0.82 -11.10
C VAL A 63 3.89 0.46 -10.45
N THR A 64 2.58 0.69 -10.47
CA THR A 64 1.97 1.88 -9.86
C THR A 64 2.08 1.88 -8.34
N THR A 65 2.01 0.71 -7.70
CA THR A 65 2.25 0.55 -6.25
C THR A 65 3.71 0.85 -5.89
N LEU A 66 4.68 0.37 -6.67
CA LEU A 66 6.09 0.67 -6.46
C LEU A 66 6.40 2.16 -6.68
N ALA A 67 5.80 2.76 -7.71
CA ALA A 67 5.93 4.18 -7.99
C ALA A 67 5.32 5.02 -6.85
N SER A 68 4.15 4.64 -6.34
CA SER A 68 3.49 5.34 -5.24
C SER A 68 4.29 5.21 -3.95
N PHE A 69 4.82 4.03 -3.63
CA PHE A 69 5.72 3.78 -2.51
C PHE A 69 6.98 4.67 -2.58
N TYR A 70 7.67 4.69 -3.72
CA TYR A 70 8.83 5.57 -3.93
C TYR A 70 8.45 7.04 -3.74
N GLY A 71 7.33 7.45 -4.32
CA GLY A 71 6.77 8.78 -4.19
C GLY A 71 6.48 9.15 -2.73
N GLN A 72 5.96 8.22 -1.92
CA GLN A 72 5.70 8.42 -0.50
C GLN A 72 6.98 8.60 0.31
N LEU A 73 8.03 7.83 0.04
CA LEU A 73 9.34 7.99 0.70
C LEU A 73 10.02 9.34 0.37
N ARG A 74 9.77 9.83 -0.85
CA ARG A 74 10.27 11.12 -1.36
C ARG A 74 9.29 12.28 -1.14
N PHE A 75 8.12 12.03 -0.55
CA PHE A 75 7.06 13.01 -0.31
C PHE A 75 6.64 13.79 -1.56
N ARG A 76 6.44 13.07 -2.68
CA ARG A 76 5.94 13.66 -3.93
C ARG A 76 4.42 13.87 -3.84
N SER A 77 3.94 15.03 -4.29
CA SER A 77 2.52 15.42 -4.23
C SER A 77 1.56 14.47 -4.94
N TRP A 78 2.01 13.75 -5.98
CA TRP A 78 1.18 12.76 -6.69
C TRP A 78 1.09 11.41 -5.98
N ALA A 79 1.99 11.13 -5.02
CA ALA A 79 2.15 9.80 -4.46
C ALA A 79 0.95 9.32 -3.62
N PRO A 80 0.33 10.14 -2.75
CA PRO A 80 -0.84 9.70 -1.99
C PRO A 80 -2.03 9.33 -2.87
N SER A 81 -2.29 10.10 -3.93
CA SER A 81 -3.35 9.82 -4.89
C SER A 81 -3.10 8.52 -5.66
N LEU A 82 -1.86 8.35 -6.15
CA LEU A 82 -1.47 7.13 -6.86
C LEU A 82 -1.52 5.89 -5.94
N ALA A 83 -1.22 6.04 -4.65
CA ALA A 83 -1.30 4.96 -3.68
C ALA A 83 -2.75 4.51 -3.45
N ILE A 84 -3.70 5.45 -3.36
CA ILE A 84 -5.14 5.13 -3.23
C ILE A 84 -5.63 4.41 -4.49
N SER A 85 -5.33 4.95 -5.68
CA SER A 85 -5.82 4.36 -6.94
C SER A 85 -5.22 2.98 -7.20
N SER A 86 -3.93 2.79 -6.94
CA SER A 86 -3.28 1.47 -7.05
C SER A 86 -3.83 0.46 -6.04
N THR A 87 -4.11 0.88 -4.81
CA THR A 87 -4.74 0.01 -3.79
C THR A 87 -6.14 -0.40 -4.21
N LEU A 88 -6.95 0.54 -4.71
CA LEU A 88 -8.29 0.25 -5.20
C LEU A 88 -8.28 -0.68 -6.42
N ALA A 89 -7.36 -0.44 -7.36
CA ALA A 89 -7.17 -1.31 -8.52
C ALA A 89 -6.73 -2.71 -8.10
N GLY A 90 -5.83 -2.84 -7.10
CA GLY A 90 -5.43 -4.12 -6.54
C GLY A 90 -6.59 -4.86 -5.86
N LEU A 91 -7.42 -4.17 -5.09
CA LEU A 91 -8.65 -4.72 -4.50
C LEU A 91 -9.61 -5.26 -5.58
N LEU A 92 -9.87 -4.47 -6.62
CA LEU A 92 -10.71 -4.91 -7.74
C LEU A 92 -10.12 -6.13 -8.46
N LEU A 93 -8.81 -6.15 -8.65
CA LEU A 93 -8.12 -7.25 -9.30
C LEU A 93 -8.13 -8.53 -8.46
N SER A 94 -8.15 -8.42 -7.13
CA SER A 94 -8.24 -9.57 -6.21
C SER A 94 -9.52 -10.38 -6.39
N CYS A 95 -10.60 -9.77 -6.87
CA CYS A 95 -11.83 -10.49 -7.23
C CYS A 95 -11.64 -11.48 -8.38
N PHE A 96 -10.59 -11.32 -9.18
CA PHE A 96 -10.25 -12.17 -10.31
C PHE A 96 -9.08 -13.11 -10.00
N THR A 97 -8.44 -12.96 -8.83
CA THR A 97 -7.40 -13.88 -8.38
C THR A 97 -8.04 -15.10 -7.75
N GLY A 98 -7.70 -16.30 -8.24
CA GLY A 98 -8.08 -17.56 -7.61
C GLY A 98 -7.53 -17.73 -6.19
N PRO A 99 -7.89 -18.83 -5.50
CA PRO A 99 -7.43 -19.08 -4.15
C PRO A 99 -5.89 -19.14 -4.08
N ILE A 100 -5.33 -18.54 -3.04
CA ILE A 100 -3.89 -18.52 -2.78
C ILE A 100 -3.62 -19.37 -1.54
N LEU A 101 -2.62 -20.25 -1.61
CA LEU A 101 -2.14 -20.99 -0.44
C LEU A 101 -1.08 -20.14 0.28
N GLN A 102 -1.33 -19.85 1.56
CA GLN A 102 -0.44 -19.04 2.40
C GLN A 102 -0.39 -19.62 3.81
N SER A 103 0.73 -19.51 4.50
CA SER A 103 0.81 -19.93 5.90
C SER A 103 0.15 -18.90 6.82
N GLY A 104 -0.15 -19.29 8.07
CA GLY A 104 -0.67 -18.33 9.06
C GLY A 104 0.32 -17.20 9.40
N VAL A 105 1.63 -17.44 9.27
CA VAL A 105 2.66 -16.40 9.47
C VAL A 105 2.68 -15.45 8.27
N GLY A 106 2.60 -15.99 7.05
CA GLY A 106 2.46 -15.19 5.84
C GLY A 106 1.21 -14.32 5.87
N ASP A 107 0.08 -14.88 6.33
CA ASP A 107 -1.19 -14.15 6.47
C ASP A 107 -1.15 -13.05 7.53
N ALA A 108 -0.58 -13.33 8.71
CA ALA A 108 -0.36 -12.30 9.72
C ALA A 108 0.55 -11.17 9.21
N ALA A 109 1.61 -11.50 8.47
CA ALA A 109 2.52 -10.52 7.89
C ALA A 109 1.83 -9.68 6.80
N ALA A 110 1.03 -10.30 5.94
CA ALA A 110 0.23 -9.61 4.93
C ALA A 110 -0.79 -8.67 5.59
N GLY A 111 -1.49 -9.13 6.64
CA GLY A 111 -2.42 -8.33 7.42
C GLY A 111 -1.76 -7.13 8.09
N ALA A 112 -0.63 -7.34 8.76
CA ALA A 112 0.15 -6.26 9.38
C ALA A 112 0.64 -5.23 8.36
N GLY A 113 1.17 -5.68 7.22
CA GLY A 113 1.57 -4.79 6.14
C GLY A 113 0.40 -4.03 5.52
N GLY A 114 -0.75 -4.69 5.37
CA GLY A 114 -2.01 -4.08 4.91
C GLY A 114 -2.49 -2.97 5.84
N MET A 115 -2.46 -3.19 7.16
CA MET A 115 -2.82 -2.16 8.14
C MET A 115 -1.87 -0.96 8.09
N LEU A 116 -0.55 -1.20 8.03
CA LEU A 116 0.45 -0.13 7.91
C LEU A 116 0.32 0.64 6.59
N SER A 117 0.01 -0.07 5.49
CA SER A 117 -0.28 0.54 4.20
C SER A 117 -1.53 1.41 4.27
N GLY A 118 -2.60 0.92 4.90
CA GLY A 118 -3.82 1.70 5.16
C GLY A 118 -3.56 2.97 5.97
N MET A 119 -2.71 2.89 7.00
CA MET A 119 -2.26 4.08 7.73
C MET A 119 -1.51 5.05 6.83
N ALA A 120 -0.56 4.57 6.02
CA ALA A 120 0.21 5.39 5.09
C ALA A 120 -0.67 6.07 4.03
N LEU A 121 -1.77 5.42 3.60
CA LEU A 121 -2.75 5.98 2.67
C LEU A 121 -3.55 7.13 3.29
N ILE A 122 -4.00 6.97 4.54
CA ILE A 122 -4.93 7.90 5.19
C ILE A 122 -4.20 9.12 5.78
N LEU A 123 -3.00 8.93 6.33
CA LEU A 123 -2.25 9.97 7.05
C LEU A 123 -2.06 11.29 6.26
N PRO A 124 -1.71 11.27 4.95
CA PRO A 124 -1.61 12.50 4.14
C PRO A 124 -2.92 13.30 4.04
N TYR A 125 -4.06 12.64 4.22
CA TYR A 125 -5.39 13.25 4.15
C TYR A 125 -6.00 13.52 5.51
N ALA A 126 -5.58 12.83 6.58
CA ALA A 126 -6.12 13.01 7.93
C ALA A 126 -5.28 13.97 8.80
N SER A 127 -3.98 14.09 8.55
CA SER A 127 -3.07 14.90 9.38
C SER A 127 -2.51 16.09 8.61
N ALA A 128 -2.75 17.31 9.11
CA ALA A 128 -2.22 18.54 8.52
C ALA A 128 -0.67 18.53 8.45
N GLU A 129 -0.02 18.00 9.48
CA GLU A 129 1.45 17.89 9.52
C GLU A 129 2.00 16.95 8.45
N VAL A 130 1.38 15.78 8.25
CA VAL A 130 1.80 14.84 7.20
C VAL A 130 1.46 15.41 5.83
N ARG A 131 0.29 16.03 5.67
CA ARG A 131 -0.14 16.70 4.44
C ARG A 131 0.86 17.76 3.98
N ALA A 132 1.38 18.57 4.91
CA ALA A 132 2.38 19.59 4.62
C ALA A 132 3.69 19.01 4.05
N LEU A 133 4.03 17.75 4.36
CA LEU A 133 5.20 17.08 3.77
C LEU A 133 5.02 16.82 2.27
N PHE A 134 3.79 16.56 1.83
CA PHE A 134 3.45 16.22 0.43
C PHE A 134 3.06 17.45 -0.41
N TRP A 135 2.43 18.44 0.22
CA TRP A 135 1.96 19.67 -0.43
C TRP A 135 2.42 20.93 0.33
N PRO A 136 3.72 21.24 0.34
CA PRO A 136 4.27 22.38 1.11
C PRO A 136 3.78 23.74 0.59
N GLN A 137 3.53 23.87 -0.71
CA GLN A 137 3.02 25.11 -1.32
C GLN A 137 1.58 25.41 -0.88
N ALA A 138 0.74 24.38 -0.76
CA ALA A 138 -0.62 24.54 -0.26
C ALA A 138 -0.63 24.97 1.22
N ALA A 139 0.30 24.43 2.02
CA ALA A 139 0.45 24.82 3.42
C ALA A 139 0.91 26.28 3.58
N ALA A 140 1.85 26.74 2.74
CA ALA A 140 2.31 28.13 2.73
C ALA A 140 1.17 29.10 2.34
N ALA A 141 0.42 28.78 1.28
CA ALA A 141 -0.71 29.60 0.83
C ALA A 141 -1.82 29.71 1.90
N THR A 142 -2.09 28.64 2.66
CA THR A 142 -3.05 28.70 3.78
C THR A 142 -2.56 29.55 4.94
N ALA A 143 -1.25 29.58 5.20
CA ALA A 143 -0.68 30.43 6.25
C ALA A 143 -0.70 31.90 5.86
N ASP A 144 -0.38 32.23 4.61
CA ASP A 144 -0.44 33.60 4.07
C ASP A 144 -1.88 34.13 4.05
N ALA A 145 -2.85 33.30 3.64
CA ALA A 145 -4.26 33.66 3.68
C ALA A 145 -4.78 33.93 5.10
N ALA A 146 -4.36 33.11 6.08
CA ALA A 146 -4.69 33.32 7.49
C ALA A 146 -4.02 34.58 8.06
N GLY A 147 -2.78 34.88 7.65
CA GLY A 147 -2.08 36.11 8.01
C GLY A 147 -2.76 37.37 7.46
N HIS A 148 -3.23 37.33 6.20
CA HIS A 148 -4.00 38.42 5.62
C HIS A 148 -5.37 38.60 6.28
N GLN A 149 -6.06 37.53 6.64
CA GLN A 149 -7.29 37.62 7.41
C GLN A 149 -7.05 38.20 8.81
N ALA A 150 -6.00 37.79 9.51
CA ALA A 150 -5.67 38.34 10.83
C ALA A 150 -5.29 39.83 10.76
N ALA A 151 -4.56 40.26 9.71
CA ALA A 151 -4.22 41.65 9.48
C ALA A 151 -5.45 42.51 9.12
N ALA A 152 -6.44 41.95 8.42
CA ALA A 152 -7.69 42.62 8.10
C ALA A 152 -8.64 42.78 9.31
N ILE A 153 -8.37 42.08 10.42
CA ILE A 153 -9.17 42.11 11.66
C ILE A 153 -8.42 42.84 12.81
N GLY A 154 -7.29 43.50 12.50
CA GLY A 154 -6.54 44.33 13.47
C GLY A 154 -7.38 45.46 14.07
N PRO A 155 -7.07 45.94 15.30
CA PRO A 155 -8.00 46.71 16.12
C PRO A 155 -8.37 48.05 15.47
N ALA A 156 -9.65 48.41 15.64
CA ALA A 156 -10.32 49.59 15.10
C ALA A 156 -9.58 50.92 15.34
#